data_AF-A0A437NEH5-F1
#
_entry.id   AF-A0A437NEH5-F1
#
_cell.length_a   1.000
_cell.length_b   1.000
_cell.length_c   1.000
_cell.angle_alpha   90.00
_cell.angle_beta   90.00
_cell.angle_gamma   90.00
#
_symmetry.space_group_name_H-M   'P 1'
#
loop_
_entity.id
_entity.type
_entity.pdbx_description
1 polymer ?
#
loop_
_entity_poly.entity_id
_entity_poly.type
_entity_poly.pdbx_seq_one_letter_code
_entity_poly.pdbx_strand_id
1 'polypeptide(L)'
;MTISSEVNRSGPYPANGVTTAFDYEFKIYAPEHLQVIKTDASGVDSILVLDSDYTVTGVGDDGGGQAIIVPAPATGTKITNLLNVPFTQDTDLENQGAYYAETIERALDLLVMRLQQLKERSARAVTIPPSVDDATIDELISNVLALGDKGDDLSIVASVAQYLATVADLSDDIPGVAGLTATTITKAGEAAGSATAAAGSAVLAGQYANNGEDVGITGVPGAFSAKHFMLKAKAIYDSVANTLAGWIHAAAAKTSLNDDDELGIADSAAAWALKKISLFNLVVYIASLTGYERISGCETVFVTNTTIQMKAGWVFFKGKRTTFGAALTKNLAATFTAGAAGGLLDTGAMAASKTYFVHAVRNLTTGAGDWVASLQSDPALVNMTNLTGWEVQGRVNVVLTTSGNLIRPYTQDGNEYRASNTVSEISASGWAAADFQLTQIPAGISTEAYLMLINGQNNNSAGVVFAWTDNNAGPATVQLSVNVVSSHEARIGAKLRTRSTGVIRSQASTSVGSGSYVVQSVGFNDYQAPRRNGASA
;
A
#
# COMPACT_ATOMS: atom_id res chain seq x y z
N MET A 1 -58.98 -129.61 12.71
CA MET A 1 -58.91 -128.45 11.77
C MET A 1 -57.46 -128.05 11.63
N THR A 2 -57.04 -127.49 10.49
CA THR A 2 -55.65 -127.13 10.18
C THR A 2 -55.41 -125.62 10.27
N ILE A 3 -54.17 -125.19 10.57
CA ILE A 3 -53.76 -123.78 10.51
C ILE A 3 -53.71 -123.29 9.06
N SER A 4 -54.55 -122.30 8.74
CA SER A 4 -54.72 -121.74 7.39
C SER A 4 -54.28 -120.28 7.24
N SER A 5 -53.83 -119.64 8.32
CA SER A 5 -53.34 -118.24 8.34
C SER A 5 -51.83 -118.17 8.59
N GLU A 6 -51.15 -117.20 7.97
CA GLU A 6 -49.75 -116.85 8.26
C GLU A 6 -49.63 -115.75 9.34
N VAL A 7 -50.76 -115.18 9.79
CA VAL A 7 -50.76 -114.15 10.84
C VAL A 7 -50.35 -114.80 12.17
N ASN A 8 -49.26 -114.32 12.75
CA ASN A 8 -48.69 -114.79 14.01
C ASN A 8 -48.29 -113.63 14.95
N ARG A 9 -48.66 -112.41 14.55
CA ARG A 9 -48.43 -111.16 15.24
C ARG A 9 -49.62 -110.23 15.02
N SER A 10 -50.09 -109.61 16.10
CA SER A 10 -51.16 -108.61 16.09
C SER A 10 -50.70 -107.35 16.82
N GLY A 11 -51.09 -106.18 16.30
CA GLY A 11 -50.55 -104.88 16.71
C GLY A 11 -49.28 -104.47 15.94
N PRO A 12 -48.49 -103.49 16.43
CA PRO A 12 -48.62 -102.83 17.72
C PRO A 12 -49.86 -101.93 17.81
N TYR A 13 -50.69 -102.15 18.82
CA TYR A 13 -51.86 -101.32 19.13
C TYR A 13 -51.45 -100.16 20.04
N PRO A 14 -51.81 -98.90 19.71
CA PRO A 14 -51.57 -97.78 20.62
C PRO A 14 -52.53 -97.88 21.81
N ALA A 15 -51.98 -97.82 23.03
CA ALA A 15 -52.80 -97.76 24.23
C ALA A 15 -53.22 -96.32 24.53
N ASN A 16 -54.43 -96.15 25.08
CA ASN A 16 -55.06 -94.86 25.37
C ASN A 16 -55.31 -94.63 26.88
N GLY A 17 -54.79 -95.50 27.75
CA GLY A 17 -55.03 -95.45 29.20
C GLY A 17 -56.40 -95.96 29.65
N VAL A 18 -57.26 -96.45 28.73
CA VAL A 18 -58.63 -96.87 29.03
C VAL A 18 -58.95 -98.28 28.50
N THR A 19 -58.56 -98.61 27.27
CA THR A 19 -58.82 -99.91 26.66
C THR A 19 -57.99 -101.00 27.34
N THR A 20 -58.66 -102.06 27.80
CA THR A 20 -58.03 -103.22 28.46
C THR A 20 -57.96 -104.46 27.58
N ALA A 21 -58.88 -104.63 26.62
CA ALA A 21 -58.91 -105.78 25.73
C ALA A 21 -58.22 -105.47 24.39
N PHE A 22 -57.24 -106.30 24.02
CA PHE A 22 -56.50 -106.20 22.76
C PHE A 22 -56.60 -107.50 21.98
N ASP A 23 -57.13 -107.42 20.77
CA ASP A 23 -57.40 -108.60 19.95
C ASP A 23 -56.09 -109.25 19.46
N TYR A 24 -56.10 -110.57 19.35
CA TYR A 24 -55.12 -111.33 18.59
C TYR A 24 -55.89 -112.14 17.53
N GLU A 25 -55.42 -112.11 16.29
CA GLU A 25 -56.15 -112.62 15.12
C GLU A 25 -55.63 -114.00 14.66
N PHE A 26 -55.04 -114.75 15.59
CA PHE A 26 -54.42 -116.05 15.30
C PHE A 26 -54.83 -117.09 16.33
N LYS A 27 -54.94 -118.35 15.90
CA LYS A 27 -55.34 -119.44 16.79
C LYS A 27 -54.27 -119.75 17.83
N ILE A 28 -54.70 -119.94 19.08
CA ILE A 28 -53.87 -120.50 20.16
C ILE A 28 -54.53 -121.73 20.75
N TYR A 29 -53.74 -122.74 21.11
CA TYR A 29 -54.23 -123.99 21.73
C TYR A 29 -54.21 -123.97 23.26
N ALA A 30 -53.44 -123.06 23.85
CA ALA A 30 -53.37 -122.82 25.29
C ALA A 30 -53.12 -121.31 25.54
N PRO A 31 -53.56 -120.73 26.68
CA PRO A 31 -53.31 -119.32 27.00
C PRO A 31 -51.84 -118.91 26.93
N GLU A 32 -50.95 -119.81 27.35
CA GLU A 32 -49.49 -119.63 27.35
C GLU A 32 -48.86 -119.58 25.95
N HIS A 33 -49.63 -119.94 24.91
CA HIS A 33 -49.21 -119.78 23.52
C HIS A 33 -49.36 -118.36 22.98
N LEU A 34 -49.76 -117.40 23.82
CA LEU A 34 -49.78 -115.97 23.50
C LEU A 34 -48.75 -115.23 24.36
N GLN A 35 -47.88 -114.44 23.73
CA GLN A 35 -46.97 -113.50 24.40
C GLN A 35 -47.40 -112.06 24.11
N VAL A 36 -47.53 -111.25 25.16
CA VAL A 36 -47.91 -109.84 25.05
C VAL A 36 -46.72 -108.96 25.41
N ILE A 37 -46.37 -108.02 24.54
CA ILE A 37 -45.25 -107.09 24.70
C ILE A 37 -45.79 -105.67 24.82
N LYS A 38 -45.29 -104.93 25.80
CA LYS A 38 -45.52 -103.50 25.98
C LYS A 38 -44.26 -102.72 25.62
N THR A 39 -44.36 -101.85 24.63
CA THR A 39 -43.33 -100.87 24.26
C THR A 39 -43.63 -99.53 24.94
N ASP A 40 -42.65 -98.95 25.64
CA ASP A 40 -42.79 -97.66 26.28
C ASP A 40 -42.59 -96.46 25.32
N ALA A 41 -42.74 -95.23 25.83
CA ALA A 41 -42.62 -94.01 25.04
C ALA A 41 -41.19 -93.72 24.53
N SER A 42 -40.17 -94.36 25.11
CA SER A 42 -38.76 -94.26 24.67
C SER A 42 -38.41 -95.34 23.64
N GLY A 43 -39.35 -96.22 23.31
CA GLY A 43 -39.15 -97.33 22.38
C GLY A 43 -38.53 -98.58 23.02
N VAL A 44 -38.55 -98.69 24.35
CA VAL A 44 -38.04 -99.87 25.07
C VAL A 44 -39.15 -100.91 25.23
N ASP A 45 -38.86 -102.15 24.84
CA ASP A 45 -39.80 -103.27 24.90
C ASP A 45 -39.72 -104.03 26.25
N SER A 46 -40.89 -104.42 26.78
CA SER A 46 -41.04 -105.25 27.99
C SER A 46 -42.10 -106.32 27.79
N ILE A 47 -41.88 -107.54 28.30
CA ILE A 47 -42.81 -108.67 28.16
C ILE A 47 -43.76 -108.68 29.36
N LEU A 48 -45.07 -108.75 29.12
CA LEU A 48 -46.10 -108.91 30.15
C LEU A 48 -46.24 -110.38 30.55
N VAL A 49 -46.60 -110.62 31.82
CA VAL A 49 -46.72 -111.96 32.39
C VAL A 49 -48.19 -112.42 32.40
N LEU A 50 -48.47 -113.61 31.85
CA LEU A 50 -49.81 -114.21 31.86
C LEU A 50 -50.29 -114.45 33.30
N ASP A 51 -51.59 -114.25 33.54
CA ASP A 51 -52.30 -114.35 34.82
C ASP A 51 -51.89 -113.34 35.91
N SER A 52 -50.80 -112.58 35.70
CA SER A 52 -50.43 -111.42 36.53
C SER A 52 -50.83 -110.11 35.86
N ASP A 53 -50.37 -109.92 34.62
CA ASP A 53 -50.50 -108.65 33.90
C ASP A 53 -51.61 -108.70 32.85
N TYR A 54 -51.88 -109.88 32.29
CA TYR A 54 -52.96 -110.08 31.33
C TYR A 54 -53.59 -111.47 31.45
N THR A 55 -54.86 -111.57 31.05
CA THR A 55 -55.57 -112.85 30.86
C THR A 55 -55.97 -113.01 29.41
N VAL A 56 -56.33 -114.24 29.00
CA VAL A 56 -56.57 -114.59 27.60
C VAL A 56 -57.96 -115.17 27.41
N THR A 57 -58.66 -114.69 26.39
CA THR A 57 -59.95 -115.22 25.93
C THR A 57 -59.80 -115.78 24.51
N GLY A 58 -60.72 -116.65 24.07
CA GLY A 58 -60.71 -117.20 22.70
C GLY A 58 -59.67 -118.29 22.46
N VAL A 59 -59.32 -119.07 23.49
CA VAL A 59 -58.44 -120.24 23.35
C VAL A 59 -59.16 -121.32 22.55
N GLY A 60 -58.51 -121.81 21.49
CA GLY A 60 -59.05 -122.81 20.58
C GLY A 60 -59.86 -122.24 19.41
N ASP A 61 -60.15 -120.93 19.40
CA ASP A 61 -60.89 -120.27 18.32
C ASP A 61 -59.98 -119.94 17.13
N ASP A 62 -60.43 -120.27 15.91
CA ASP A 62 -59.64 -120.10 14.69
C ASP A 62 -59.35 -118.63 14.34
N GLY A 63 -60.27 -117.72 14.72
CA GLY A 63 -60.14 -116.27 14.52
C GLY A 63 -59.33 -115.56 15.61
N GLY A 64 -58.83 -116.31 16.59
CA GLY A 64 -58.19 -115.76 17.77
C GLY A 64 -59.19 -115.18 18.79
N GLY A 65 -58.69 -114.35 19.69
CA GLY A 65 -59.42 -113.86 20.85
C GLY A 65 -58.84 -112.56 21.39
N GLN A 66 -58.88 -112.33 22.69
CA GLN A 66 -58.39 -111.08 23.30
C GLN A 66 -57.40 -111.34 24.43
N ALA A 67 -56.34 -110.52 24.48
CA ALA A 67 -55.54 -110.32 25.68
C ALA A 67 -56.16 -109.19 26.51
N ILE A 68 -56.63 -109.50 27.71
CA ILE A 68 -57.23 -108.54 28.63
C ILE A 68 -56.18 -108.11 29.66
N ILE A 69 -55.73 -106.86 29.58
CA ILE A 69 -54.68 -106.26 30.40
C ILE A 69 -55.32 -105.31 31.41
N VAL A 70 -55.15 -105.57 32.71
CA VAL A 70 -55.70 -104.74 33.79
C VAL A 70 -54.61 -104.42 34.83
N PRO A 71 -54.32 -103.14 35.12
CA PRO A 71 -54.99 -101.94 34.63
C PRO A 71 -54.66 -101.61 33.15
N ALA A 72 -55.52 -100.81 32.50
CA ALA A 72 -55.34 -100.43 31.10
C ALA A 72 -53.96 -99.80 30.85
N PRO A 73 -53.23 -100.19 29.78
CA PRO A 73 -51.91 -99.63 29.51
C PRO A 73 -51.96 -98.12 29.24
N ALA A 74 -51.00 -97.38 29.79
CA ALA A 74 -50.96 -95.92 29.73
C ALA A 74 -50.75 -95.36 28.30
N THR A 75 -51.25 -94.14 28.06
CA THR A 75 -51.07 -93.42 26.80
C THR A 75 -49.59 -93.25 26.45
N GLY A 76 -49.26 -93.45 25.17
CA GLY A 76 -47.87 -93.40 24.68
C GLY A 76 -47.18 -94.76 24.69
N THR A 77 -47.81 -95.80 25.25
CA THR A 77 -47.33 -97.19 25.14
C THR A 77 -48.03 -97.94 24.01
N LYS A 78 -47.38 -98.99 23.49
CA LYS A 78 -47.93 -99.85 22.44
C LYS A 78 -47.98 -101.30 22.91
N ILE A 79 -49.03 -102.02 22.55
CA ILE A 79 -49.20 -103.45 22.87
C ILE A 79 -49.05 -104.28 21.59
N THR A 80 -48.14 -105.24 21.61
CA THR A 80 -47.95 -106.22 20.53
C THR A 80 -48.24 -107.62 21.06
N ASN A 81 -49.14 -108.33 20.38
CA ASN A 81 -49.48 -109.71 20.66
C ASN A 81 -48.71 -110.62 19.68
N LEU A 82 -48.01 -111.62 20.20
CA LEU A 82 -47.18 -112.55 19.43
C LEU A 82 -47.51 -114.00 19.77
N LEU A 83 -47.47 -114.86 18.75
CA LEU A 83 -47.56 -116.30 18.94
C LEU A 83 -46.32 -116.83 19.69
N ASN A 84 -46.54 -117.65 20.71
CA ASN A 84 -45.49 -118.18 21.59
C ASN A 84 -45.71 -119.66 21.96
N VAL A 85 -45.70 -120.52 20.96
CA VAL A 85 -45.72 -121.97 21.12
C VAL A 85 -44.33 -122.49 21.53
N PRO A 86 -44.22 -123.35 22.56
CA PRO A 86 -42.98 -124.03 22.94
C PRO A 86 -42.43 -124.89 21.79
N PHE A 87 -41.12 -124.97 21.61
CA PHE A 87 -40.46 -125.75 20.55
C PHE A 87 -40.24 -127.24 20.92
N THR A 88 -41.25 -127.91 21.51
CA THR A 88 -41.19 -129.32 21.94
C THR A 88 -42.34 -130.15 21.37
N GLN A 89 -42.11 -131.39 20.93
CA GLN A 89 -43.20 -132.27 20.51
C GLN A 89 -43.59 -133.21 21.65
N ASP A 90 -44.72 -132.92 22.31
CA ASP A 90 -45.19 -133.72 23.45
C ASP A 90 -46.13 -134.87 23.02
N THR A 91 -46.54 -134.90 21.75
CA THR A 91 -47.37 -135.98 21.19
C THR A 91 -46.50 -137.17 20.75
N ASP A 92 -46.64 -138.29 21.47
CA ASP A 92 -46.06 -139.59 21.12
C ASP A 92 -47.08 -140.49 20.41
N LEU A 93 -46.67 -141.17 19.33
CA LEU A 93 -47.55 -142.04 18.54
C LEU A 93 -47.17 -143.50 18.75
N GLU A 94 -48.05 -144.25 19.41
CA GLU A 94 -47.85 -145.68 19.66
C GLU A 94 -48.00 -146.53 18.39
N ASN A 95 -47.15 -147.55 18.22
CA ASN A 95 -47.25 -148.46 17.09
C ASN A 95 -48.44 -149.41 17.24
N GLN A 96 -49.28 -149.51 16.21
CA GLN A 96 -50.54 -150.30 16.17
C GLN A 96 -51.65 -149.83 17.13
N GLY A 97 -51.56 -148.61 17.69
CA GLY A 97 -52.63 -147.97 18.45
C GLY A 97 -53.78 -147.47 17.57
N ALA A 98 -54.90 -147.10 18.21
CA ALA A 98 -56.05 -146.52 17.50
C ALA A 98 -55.69 -145.15 16.90
N TYR A 99 -56.04 -144.95 15.62
CA TYR A 99 -55.73 -143.70 14.93
C TYR A 99 -56.75 -142.60 15.29
N TYR A 100 -56.33 -141.61 16.07
CA TYR A 100 -57.10 -140.40 16.36
C TYR A 100 -56.58 -139.23 15.52
N ALA A 101 -57.31 -138.92 14.44
CA ALA A 101 -56.91 -137.87 13.50
C ALA A 101 -56.67 -136.51 14.18
N GLU A 102 -57.51 -136.13 15.16
CA GLU A 102 -57.40 -134.83 15.85
C GLU A 102 -56.10 -134.69 16.67
N THR A 103 -55.56 -135.79 17.21
CA THR A 103 -54.28 -135.77 17.94
C THR A 103 -53.12 -135.47 17.01
N ILE A 104 -53.14 -136.06 15.80
CA ILE A 104 -52.09 -135.87 14.80
C ILE A 104 -52.19 -134.48 14.17
N GLU A 105 -53.39 -134.04 13.81
CA GLU A 105 -53.62 -132.69 13.26
C GLU A 105 -53.16 -131.60 14.25
N ARG A 106 -53.45 -131.74 15.54
CA ARG A 106 -52.98 -130.78 16.56
C ARG A 106 -51.46 -130.74 16.67
N ALA A 107 -50.80 -131.89 16.60
CA ALA A 107 -49.34 -131.96 16.63
C ALA A 107 -48.71 -131.29 15.39
N LEU A 108 -49.30 -131.51 14.21
CA LEU A 108 -48.87 -130.88 12.96
C LEU A 108 -49.12 -129.36 12.97
N ASP A 109 -50.27 -128.91 13.46
CA ASP A 109 -50.59 -127.50 13.59
C ASP A 109 -49.62 -126.76 14.53
N LEU A 110 -49.30 -127.33 15.70
CA LEU A 110 -48.30 -126.76 16.61
C LEU A 110 -46.91 -126.70 15.95
N LEU A 111 -46.56 -127.66 15.10
CA LEU A 111 -45.33 -127.64 14.32
C LEU A 111 -45.31 -126.49 13.30
N VAL A 112 -46.43 -126.26 12.60
CA VAL A 112 -46.57 -125.12 11.67
C VAL A 112 -46.48 -123.78 12.43
N MET A 113 -47.12 -123.65 13.58
CA MET A 113 -47.04 -122.45 14.43
C MET A 113 -45.59 -122.10 14.85
N ARG A 114 -44.80 -123.11 15.21
CA ARG A 114 -43.37 -122.94 15.55
C ARG A 114 -42.54 -122.42 14.37
N LEU A 115 -42.80 -122.94 13.18
CA LEU A 115 -42.12 -122.49 11.96
C LEU A 115 -42.48 -121.03 11.63
N GLN A 116 -43.76 -120.66 11.79
CA GLN A 116 -44.19 -119.28 11.61
C GLN A 116 -43.47 -118.34 12.60
N GLN A 117 -43.33 -118.73 13.87
CA GLN A 117 -42.55 -117.96 14.87
C GLN A 117 -41.08 -117.76 14.48
N LEU A 118 -40.41 -118.80 13.99
CA LEU A 118 -39.00 -118.69 13.55
C LEU A 118 -38.87 -117.73 12.35
N LYS A 119 -39.81 -117.78 11.40
CA LYS A 119 -39.85 -116.87 10.25
C LYS A 119 -39.98 -115.41 10.71
N GLU A 120 -40.85 -115.11 11.68
CA GLU A 120 -41.03 -113.75 12.22
C GLU A 120 -39.75 -113.21 12.88
N ARG A 121 -39.10 -114.03 13.71
CA ARG A 121 -37.85 -113.64 14.38
C ARG A 121 -36.71 -113.42 13.37
N SER A 122 -36.57 -114.31 12.38
CA SER A 122 -35.53 -114.18 11.36
C SER A 122 -35.73 -112.96 10.46
N ALA A 123 -36.96 -112.52 10.21
CA ALA A 123 -37.24 -111.34 9.39
C ALA A 123 -36.82 -110.02 10.06
N ARG A 124 -36.57 -110.03 11.39
CA ARG A 124 -36.13 -108.85 12.17
C ARG A 124 -34.66 -108.91 12.61
N ALA A 125 -33.93 -109.94 12.21
CA ALA A 125 -32.49 -110.03 12.43
C ALA A 125 -31.72 -109.30 11.32
N VAL A 126 -30.50 -108.84 11.60
CA VAL A 126 -29.57 -108.45 10.54
C VAL A 126 -29.18 -109.71 9.80
N THR A 127 -29.63 -109.84 8.55
CA THR A 127 -29.27 -110.94 7.67
C THR A 127 -28.27 -110.45 6.64
N ILE A 128 -27.29 -111.29 6.35
CA ILE A 128 -26.37 -111.07 5.23
C ILE A 128 -26.88 -111.84 4.01
N PRO A 129 -26.57 -111.40 2.79
CA PRO A 129 -26.92 -112.14 1.58
C PRO A 129 -26.42 -113.60 1.63
N PRO A 130 -27.13 -114.58 1.07
CA PRO A 130 -26.69 -115.98 1.10
C PRO A 130 -25.41 -116.25 0.29
N SER A 131 -24.92 -115.27 -0.47
CA SER A 131 -23.69 -115.34 -1.24
C SER A 131 -22.44 -114.93 -0.46
N VAL A 132 -22.58 -114.45 0.78
CA VAL A 132 -21.44 -114.00 1.59
C VAL A 132 -21.14 -114.98 2.73
N ASP A 133 -19.84 -115.11 3.00
CA ASP A 133 -19.23 -115.98 4.00
C ASP A 133 -19.34 -115.35 5.40
N ASP A 134 -19.42 -116.18 6.43
CA ASP A 134 -19.44 -115.80 7.85
C ASP A 134 -18.24 -114.93 8.24
N ALA A 135 -17.09 -115.04 7.55
CA ALA A 135 -15.92 -114.16 7.76
C ALA A 135 -16.23 -112.66 7.53
N THR A 136 -17.23 -112.34 6.70
CA THR A 136 -17.64 -110.95 6.42
C THR A 136 -18.45 -110.33 7.57
N ILE A 137 -19.02 -111.16 8.45
CA ILE A 137 -19.70 -110.69 9.68
C ILE A 137 -18.67 -110.15 10.68
N ASP A 138 -17.54 -110.83 10.84
CA ASP A 138 -16.48 -110.39 11.75
C ASP A 138 -15.88 -109.06 11.30
N GLU A 139 -15.76 -108.83 9.99
CA GLU A 139 -15.30 -107.56 9.43
C GLU A 139 -16.31 -106.43 9.68
N LEU A 140 -17.61 -106.70 9.52
CA LEU A 140 -18.66 -105.72 9.82
C LEU A 140 -18.64 -105.34 11.31
N ILE A 141 -18.52 -106.33 12.19
CA ILE A 141 -18.42 -106.11 13.65
C ILE A 141 -17.15 -105.32 13.98
N SER A 142 -16.00 -105.70 13.41
CA SER A 142 -14.72 -105.01 13.63
C SER A 142 -14.77 -103.56 13.16
N ASN A 143 -15.40 -103.28 12.01
CA ASN A 143 -15.53 -101.92 11.50
C ASN A 143 -16.45 -101.06 12.37
N VAL A 144 -17.55 -101.62 12.89
CA VAL A 144 -18.46 -100.91 13.80
C VAL A 144 -17.75 -100.58 15.13
N LEU A 145 -16.98 -101.52 15.68
CA LEU A 145 -16.18 -101.29 16.90
C LEU A 145 -15.06 -100.25 16.66
N ALA A 146 -14.34 -100.36 15.55
CA ALA A 146 -13.29 -99.40 15.19
C ALA A 146 -13.82 -97.98 14.94
N LEU A 147 -15.09 -97.83 14.55
CA LEU A 147 -15.75 -96.53 14.46
C LEU A 147 -16.12 -95.99 15.84
N GLY A 148 -16.50 -96.87 16.78
CA GLY A 148 -16.76 -96.52 18.17
C GLY A 148 -15.51 -95.98 18.89
N ASP A 149 -14.36 -96.63 18.70
CA ASP A 149 -13.10 -96.24 19.37
C ASP A 149 -12.50 -94.91 18.86
N LYS A 150 -12.85 -94.49 17.63
CA LYS A 150 -12.37 -93.22 17.05
C LYS A 150 -13.21 -91.99 17.45
N GLY A 151 -14.23 -92.17 18.29
CA GLY A 151 -15.09 -91.08 18.74
C GLY A 151 -14.33 -89.99 19.49
N ASP A 152 -13.39 -90.37 20.37
CA ASP A 152 -12.60 -89.43 21.15
C ASP A 152 -11.56 -88.68 20.30
N ASP A 153 -10.88 -89.37 19.37
CA ASP A 153 -9.94 -88.77 18.43
C ASP A 153 -10.62 -87.74 17.51
N LEU A 154 -11.83 -88.04 17.03
CA LEU A 154 -12.60 -87.12 16.19
C LEU A 154 -13.04 -85.87 16.96
N SER A 155 -13.36 -86.00 18.24
CA SER A 155 -13.65 -84.88 19.15
C SER A 155 -12.42 -83.98 19.32
N ILE A 156 -11.23 -84.56 19.47
CA ILE A 156 -9.96 -83.81 19.54
C ILE A 156 -9.69 -83.06 18.23
N VAL A 157 -9.81 -83.70 17.07
CA VAL A 157 -9.61 -83.04 15.76
C VAL A 157 -10.59 -81.88 15.56
N ALA A 158 -11.85 -82.05 15.95
CA ALA A 158 -12.86 -80.99 15.89
C ALA A 158 -12.53 -79.79 16.81
N SER A 159 -11.92 -80.04 17.97
CA SER A 159 -11.47 -78.97 18.88
C SER A 159 -10.28 -78.18 18.31
N VAL A 160 -9.39 -78.83 17.56
CA VAL A 160 -8.22 -78.19 16.95
C VAL A 160 -8.61 -77.38 15.70
N ALA A 161 -9.62 -77.82 14.95
CA ALA A 161 -10.09 -77.17 13.72
C ALA A 161 -10.45 -75.68 13.90
N GLN A 162 -10.93 -75.28 15.08
CA GLN A 162 -11.26 -73.87 15.37
C GLN A 162 -10.02 -72.97 15.43
N TYR A 163 -8.86 -73.53 15.81
CA TYR A 163 -7.61 -72.78 15.88
C TYR A 163 -6.91 -72.62 14.53
N LEU A 164 -7.22 -73.45 13.52
CA LEU A 164 -6.63 -73.33 12.18
C LEU A 164 -7.05 -72.04 11.45
N ALA A 165 -8.29 -71.58 11.64
CA ALA A 165 -8.75 -70.30 11.10
C ALA A 165 -7.97 -69.13 11.72
N THR A 166 -7.82 -69.12 13.05
CA THR A 166 -7.10 -68.07 13.77
C THR A 166 -5.61 -68.01 13.41
N VAL A 167 -4.97 -69.16 13.16
CA VAL A 167 -3.56 -69.19 12.74
C VAL A 167 -3.37 -68.70 11.31
N ALA A 168 -4.33 -68.97 10.41
CA ALA A 168 -4.30 -68.44 9.05
C ALA A 168 -4.45 -66.90 9.05
N ASP A 169 -5.39 -66.37 9.84
CA ASP A 169 -5.58 -64.92 9.99
C ASP A 169 -4.32 -64.23 10.56
N LEU A 170 -3.70 -64.83 11.58
CA LEU A 170 -2.43 -64.33 12.15
C LEU A 170 -1.28 -64.34 11.13
N SER A 171 -1.24 -65.31 10.21
CA SER A 171 -0.21 -65.39 9.17
C SER A 171 -0.35 -64.27 8.14
N ASP A 172 -1.59 -63.90 7.78
CA ASP A 172 -1.86 -62.81 6.83
C ASP A 172 -1.58 -61.43 7.45
N ASP A 173 -1.71 -61.29 8.77
CA ASP A 173 -1.38 -60.05 9.50
C ASP A 173 0.13 -59.80 9.65
N ILE A 174 0.99 -60.84 9.64
CA ILE A 174 2.45 -60.71 9.83
C ILE A 174 3.12 -59.80 8.77
N PRO A 175 2.86 -59.93 7.46
CA PRO A 175 3.34 -58.97 6.45
C PRO A 175 2.86 -57.54 6.70
N GLY A 176 1.63 -57.36 7.21
CA GLY A 176 1.08 -56.06 7.58
C GLY A 176 1.86 -55.40 8.72
N VAL A 177 2.18 -56.15 9.79
CA VAL A 177 2.98 -55.67 10.92
C VAL A 177 4.42 -55.34 10.50
N ALA A 178 5.04 -56.16 9.65
CA ALA A 178 6.37 -55.88 9.10
C ALA A 178 6.38 -54.60 8.24
N GLY A 179 5.36 -54.41 7.40
CA GLY A 179 5.16 -53.18 6.63
C GLY A 179 4.93 -51.94 7.51
N LEU A 180 4.21 -52.10 8.62
CA LEU A 180 3.99 -51.02 9.59
C LEU A 180 5.30 -50.58 10.24
N THR A 181 6.18 -51.54 10.57
CA THR A 181 7.49 -51.27 11.19
C THR A 181 8.41 -50.48 10.26
N ALA A 182 8.48 -50.83 8.98
CA ALA A 182 9.23 -50.09 7.96
C ALA A 182 8.66 -48.68 7.73
N THR A 183 7.33 -48.55 7.78
CA THR A 183 6.63 -47.26 7.70
C THR A 183 6.97 -46.38 8.91
N THR A 184 7.00 -46.92 10.13
CA THR A 184 7.37 -46.20 11.35
C THR A 184 8.80 -45.68 11.29
N ILE A 185 9.76 -46.47 10.81
CA ILE A 185 11.16 -46.03 10.67
C ILE A 185 11.27 -44.87 9.67
N THR A 186 10.58 -44.99 8.53
CA THR A 186 10.54 -43.91 7.52
C THR A 186 9.93 -42.63 8.09
N LYS A 187 8.79 -42.73 8.78
CA LYS A 187 8.10 -41.59 9.40
C LYS A 187 8.93 -40.95 10.51
N ALA A 188 9.68 -41.73 11.28
CA ALA A 188 10.61 -41.21 12.27
C ALA A 188 11.75 -40.42 11.61
N GLY A 189 12.30 -40.90 10.49
CA GLY A 189 13.30 -40.19 9.69
C GLY A 189 12.75 -38.88 9.09
N GLU A 190 11.56 -38.91 8.51
CA GLU A 190 10.86 -37.71 8.01
C GLU A 190 10.61 -36.69 9.14
N ALA A 191 10.18 -37.14 10.31
CA ALA A 191 9.97 -36.29 11.48
C ALA A 191 11.27 -35.64 11.98
N ALA A 192 12.37 -36.40 12.02
CA ALA A 192 13.69 -35.87 12.37
C ALA A 192 14.21 -34.85 11.34
N GLY A 193 13.99 -35.11 10.04
CA GLY A 193 14.30 -34.17 8.97
C GLY A 193 13.48 -32.88 9.08
N SER A 194 12.18 -33.01 9.37
CA SER A 194 11.27 -31.88 9.62
C SER A 194 11.70 -31.04 10.82
N ALA A 195 12.09 -31.68 11.94
CA ALA A 195 12.60 -30.99 13.12
C ALA A 195 13.90 -30.21 12.83
N THR A 196 14.80 -30.79 12.03
CA THR A 196 16.04 -30.12 11.60
C THR A 196 15.75 -28.91 10.72
N ALA A 197 14.85 -29.04 9.75
CA ALA A 197 14.42 -27.95 8.88
C ALA A 197 13.72 -26.82 9.67
N ALA A 198 12.90 -27.18 10.65
CA ALA A 198 12.25 -26.22 11.55
C ALA A 198 13.26 -25.45 12.40
N ALA A 199 14.27 -26.13 12.95
CA ALA A 199 15.36 -25.49 13.70
C ALA A 199 16.17 -24.52 12.81
N GLY A 200 16.51 -24.92 11.58
CA GLY A 200 17.16 -24.04 10.61
C GLY A 200 16.32 -22.82 10.25
N SER A 201 15.01 -23.01 10.09
CA SER A 201 14.06 -21.92 9.82
C SER A 201 13.93 -20.96 11.01
N ALA A 202 13.96 -21.46 12.24
CA ALA A 202 13.95 -20.63 13.44
C ALA A 202 15.20 -19.75 13.55
N VAL A 203 16.38 -20.28 13.19
CA VAL A 203 17.62 -19.50 13.12
C VAL A 203 17.52 -18.39 12.08
N LEU A 204 17.08 -18.72 10.86
CA LEU A 204 16.89 -17.73 9.80
C LEU A 204 15.87 -16.65 10.19
N ALA A 205 14.73 -17.03 10.76
CA ALA A 205 13.73 -16.09 11.27
C ALA A 205 14.31 -15.16 12.35
N GLY A 206 15.11 -15.71 13.26
CA GLY A 206 15.85 -14.93 14.26
C GLY A 206 16.81 -13.92 13.64
N GLN A 207 17.51 -14.28 12.56
CA GLN A 207 18.40 -13.37 11.84
C GLN A 207 17.61 -12.27 11.10
N TYR A 208 16.50 -12.61 10.43
CA TYR A 208 15.64 -11.63 9.76
C TYR A 208 15.04 -10.61 10.74
N ALA A 209 14.76 -11.02 11.98
CA ALA A 209 14.23 -10.16 13.02
C ALA A 209 15.29 -9.29 13.71
N ASN A 210 16.46 -9.87 14.01
CA ASN A 210 17.40 -9.26 14.97
C ASN A 210 18.70 -8.72 14.36
N ASN A 211 19.11 -9.14 13.16
CA ASN A 211 20.39 -8.69 12.59
C ASN A 211 20.42 -7.16 12.44
N GLY A 212 21.58 -6.58 12.75
CA GLY A 212 21.86 -5.15 12.62
C GLY A 212 21.87 -4.68 11.17
N GLU A 213 22.03 -3.37 10.98
CA GLU A 213 22.16 -2.79 9.63
C GLU A 213 23.43 -3.33 8.95
N ASP A 214 23.33 -3.63 7.65
CA ASP A 214 24.43 -4.11 6.79
C ASP A 214 25.01 -5.47 7.21
N VAL A 215 24.27 -6.22 8.03
CA VAL A 215 24.58 -7.61 8.40
C VAL A 215 23.71 -8.58 7.60
N GLY A 216 24.32 -9.34 6.69
CA GLY A 216 23.63 -10.31 5.83
C GLY A 216 23.07 -11.52 6.59
N ILE A 217 22.05 -12.16 6.03
CA ILE A 217 21.49 -13.43 6.54
C ILE A 217 22.40 -14.59 6.10
N THR A 218 22.86 -15.38 7.07
CA THR A 218 23.79 -16.48 6.82
C THR A 218 23.11 -17.57 5.99
N GLY A 219 23.74 -17.98 4.88
CA GLY A 219 23.21 -19.01 3.99
C GLY A 219 22.17 -18.52 2.96
N VAL A 220 21.84 -17.22 2.96
CA VAL A 220 20.93 -16.62 1.96
C VAL A 220 21.62 -15.42 1.30
N PRO A 221 22.33 -15.63 0.17
CA PRO A 221 23.07 -14.56 -0.50
C PRO A 221 22.18 -13.36 -0.83
N GLY A 222 22.62 -12.15 -0.43
CA GLY A 222 21.92 -10.90 -0.72
C GLY A 222 20.70 -10.59 0.16
N ALA A 223 20.36 -11.45 1.13
CA ALA A 223 19.29 -11.17 2.07
C ALA A 223 19.78 -10.40 3.32
N PHE A 224 18.95 -9.48 3.80
CA PHE A 224 19.17 -8.66 4.99
C PHE A 224 17.92 -8.64 5.88
N SER A 225 18.07 -8.20 7.12
CA SER A 225 16.96 -8.08 8.08
C SER A 225 15.94 -7.01 7.68
N ALA A 226 14.72 -7.13 8.20
CA ALA A 226 13.70 -6.09 8.05
C ALA A 226 14.17 -4.73 8.58
N LYS A 227 14.98 -4.75 9.66
CA LYS A 227 15.59 -3.55 10.25
C LYS A 227 16.54 -2.83 9.28
N HIS A 228 17.36 -3.56 8.51
CA HIS A 228 18.23 -2.95 7.49
C HIS A 228 17.41 -2.18 6.44
N PHE A 229 16.39 -2.82 5.85
CA PHE A 229 15.56 -2.16 4.84
C PHE A 229 14.80 -0.95 5.39
N MET A 230 14.30 -1.02 6.63
CA MET A 230 13.67 0.11 7.30
C MET A 230 14.64 1.29 7.47
N LEU A 231 15.89 1.04 7.89
CA LEU A 231 16.90 2.10 8.08
C LEU A 231 17.31 2.74 6.74
N LYS A 232 17.49 1.95 5.67
CA LYS A 232 17.73 2.50 4.33
C LYS A 232 16.56 3.36 3.85
N ALA A 233 15.32 2.91 4.05
CA ALA A 233 14.12 3.68 3.73
C ALA A 233 14.03 4.96 4.58
N LYS A 234 14.36 4.90 5.87
CA LYS A 234 14.41 6.08 6.75
C LYS A 234 15.46 7.08 6.29
N ALA A 235 16.65 6.63 5.87
CA ALA A 235 17.70 7.53 5.38
C ALA A 235 17.26 8.27 4.10
N ILE A 236 16.60 7.56 3.17
CA ILE A 236 15.99 8.19 1.98
C ILE A 236 14.88 9.15 2.40
N TYR A 237 14.00 8.73 3.33
CA TYR A 237 12.95 9.58 3.86
C TYR A 237 13.52 10.83 4.51
N ASP A 238 14.52 10.75 5.38
CA ASP A 238 15.13 11.91 6.04
C ASP A 238 15.77 12.85 4.99
N SER A 239 16.35 12.30 3.91
CA SER A 239 16.86 13.08 2.78
C SER A 239 15.75 13.79 1.99
N VAL A 240 14.53 13.23 1.94
CA VAL A 240 13.36 13.80 1.24
C VAL A 240 12.51 14.69 2.16
N ALA A 241 12.46 14.37 3.45
CA ALA A 241 11.65 14.99 4.49
C ALA A 241 12.37 16.14 5.19
N ASN A 242 13.70 16.27 5.05
CA ASN A 242 14.34 17.58 5.08
C ASN A 242 13.76 18.40 3.93
N THR A 243 12.61 19.02 4.20
CA THR A 243 11.87 19.83 3.26
C THR A 243 12.77 20.94 2.70
N LEU A 244 12.33 21.57 1.61
CA LEU A 244 12.94 22.80 1.11
C LEU A 244 13.21 23.82 2.24
N ALA A 245 12.34 23.89 3.25
CA ALA A 245 12.51 24.78 4.40
C ALA A 245 13.73 24.42 5.26
N GLY A 246 14.01 23.13 5.47
CA GLY A 246 15.18 22.66 6.21
C GLY A 246 16.49 23.00 5.49
N TRP A 247 16.54 22.81 4.17
CA TRP A 247 17.70 23.17 3.36
C TRP A 247 17.97 24.68 3.33
N ILE A 248 16.91 25.50 3.21
CA ILE A 248 17.04 26.96 3.27
C ILE A 248 17.52 27.41 4.67
N HIS A 249 16.99 26.81 5.75
CA HIS A 249 17.35 27.21 7.10
C HIS A 249 18.79 26.84 7.48
N ALA A 250 19.32 25.73 6.96
CA ALA A 250 20.70 25.30 7.18
C ALA A 250 21.71 25.97 6.22
N ALA A 251 21.25 26.66 5.18
CA ALA A 251 22.12 27.34 4.23
C ALA A 251 22.84 28.54 4.87
N ALA A 252 24.10 28.76 4.48
CA ALA A 252 24.85 29.92 4.95
C ALA A 252 24.20 31.22 4.45
N ALA A 253 23.98 32.17 5.37
CA ALA A 253 23.43 33.46 5.01
C ALA A 253 24.40 34.25 4.12
N LYS A 254 23.90 34.74 2.99
CA LYS A 254 24.65 35.65 2.13
C LYS A 254 24.61 37.07 2.73
N THR A 255 25.77 37.70 2.88
CA THR A 255 25.91 39.01 3.55
C THR A 255 25.49 40.20 2.68
N SER A 256 25.56 40.06 1.37
CA SER A 256 25.16 41.11 0.41
C SER A 256 24.62 40.47 -0.85
N LEU A 257 23.45 40.92 -1.26
CA LEU A 257 22.85 40.48 -2.51
C LEU A 257 23.57 41.11 -3.72
N ASN A 258 23.66 40.37 -4.82
CA ASN A 258 24.12 40.87 -6.11
C ASN A 258 23.06 40.63 -7.20
N ASP A 259 23.21 41.31 -8.33
CA ASP A 259 22.21 41.30 -9.41
C ASP A 259 22.01 39.91 -10.05
N ASP A 260 23.03 39.05 -9.95
CA ASP A 260 23.05 37.68 -10.48
C ASP A 260 22.40 36.65 -9.54
N ASP A 261 22.06 37.02 -8.30
CA ASP A 261 21.40 36.12 -7.34
C ASP A 261 20.03 35.66 -7.84
N GLU A 262 19.63 34.43 -7.56
CA GLU A 262 18.42 33.83 -8.14
C GLU A 262 17.44 33.30 -7.09
N LEU A 263 16.14 33.43 -7.39
CA LEU A 263 15.03 32.87 -6.61
C LEU A 263 14.22 31.92 -7.49
N GLY A 264 13.97 30.70 -6.99
CA GLY A 264 13.10 29.73 -7.65
C GLY A 264 11.63 30.13 -7.57
N ILE A 265 10.89 30.00 -8.67
CA ILE A 265 9.45 30.29 -8.77
C ILE A 265 8.74 29.21 -9.59
N ALA A 266 7.45 28.99 -9.32
CA ALA A 266 6.59 28.20 -10.20
C ALA A 266 6.00 29.11 -11.28
N ASP A 267 6.26 28.81 -12.55
CA ASP A 267 5.75 29.61 -13.67
C ASP A 267 4.35 29.11 -14.11
N SER A 268 3.32 29.89 -13.77
CA SER A 268 1.94 29.58 -14.13
C SER A 268 1.69 29.54 -15.64
N ALA A 269 2.47 30.27 -16.44
CA ALA A 269 2.36 30.27 -17.90
C ALA A 269 3.09 29.08 -18.55
N ALA A 270 3.99 28.42 -17.81
CA ALA A 270 4.69 27.22 -18.26
C ALA A 270 4.22 25.96 -17.52
N ALA A 271 2.91 25.85 -17.28
CA ALA A 271 2.29 24.71 -16.60
C ALA A 271 2.92 24.39 -15.23
N TRP A 272 3.22 25.44 -14.45
CA TRP A 272 3.83 25.34 -13.11
C TRP A 272 5.24 24.74 -13.10
N ALA A 273 5.94 24.76 -14.25
CA ALA A 273 7.35 24.39 -14.30
C ALA A 273 8.19 25.29 -13.38
N LEU A 274 9.20 24.69 -12.75
CA LEU A 274 10.16 25.44 -11.95
C LEU A 274 11.00 26.33 -12.87
N LYS A 275 10.94 27.64 -12.64
CA LYS A 275 11.83 28.63 -13.23
C LYS A 275 12.55 29.38 -12.12
N LYS A 276 13.43 30.29 -12.54
CA LYS A 276 14.17 31.17 -11.65
C LYS A 276 14.03 32.60 -12.12
N ILE A 277 14.00 33.52 -11.17
CA ILE A 277 14.09 34.96 -11.40
C ILE A 277 15.38 35.46 -10.78
N SER A 278 16.16 36.25 -11.52
CA SER A 278 17.32 36.94 -10.94
C SER A 278 16.87 38.12 -10.08
N LEU A 279 17.69 38.50 -9.10
CA LEU A 279 17.40 39.63 -8.25
C LEU A 279 17.34 40.93 -9.04
N PHE A 280 18.17 41.07 -10.08
CA PHE A 280 18.06 42.15 -11.07
C PHE A 280 16.64 42.26 -11.65
N ASN A 281 16.09 41.14 -12.13
CA ASN A 281 14.75 41.12 -12.73
C ASN A 281 13.66 41.42 -11.71
N LEU A 282 13.81 40.96 -10.47
CA LEU A 282 12.87 41.26 -9.39
C LEU A 282 12.87 42.76 -9.03
N VAL A 283 14.05 43.36 -8.90
CA VAL A 283 14.19 44.81 -8.62
C VAL A 283 13.61 45.63 -9.76
N VAL A 284 13.90 45.25 -11.01
CA VAL A 284 13.31 45.86 -12.21
C VAL A 284 11.78 45.81 -12.18
N TYR A 285 11.20 44.66 -11.86
CA TYR A 285 9.76 44.49 -11.77
C TYR A 285 9.13 45.37 -10.68
N ILE A 286 9.65 45.31 -9.45
CA ILE A 286 9.12 46.10 -8.32
C ILE A 286 9.21 47.61 -8.60
N ALA A 287 10.33 48.07 -9.14
CA ALA A 287 10.52 49.48 -9.44
C ALA A 287 9.61 49.94 -10.59
N SER A 288 9.31 49.07 -11.56
CA SER A 288 8.33 49.36 -12.62
C SER A 288 6.92 49.55 -12.05
N LEU A 289 6.53 48.77 -11.05
CA LEU A 289 5.22 48.88 -10.39
C LEU A 289 5.10 50.12 -9.49
N THR A 290 6.21 50.55 -8.90
CA THR A 290 6.23 51.67 -7.92
C THR A 290 6.55 53.02 -8.56
N GLY A 291 6.87 53.07 -9.86
CA GLY A 291 7.36 54.29 -10.51
C GLY A 291 8.68 54.78 -9.92
N TYR A 292 9.45 53.89 -9.31
CA TYR A 292 10.66 54.25 -8.59
C TYR A 292 11.74 54.68 -9.58
N GLU A 293 12.11 55.95 -9.52
CA GLU A 293 13.24 56.50 -10.26
C GLU A 293 14.32 56.97 -9.30
N ARG A 294 15.59 56.73 -9.63
CA ARG A 294 16.70 57.07 -8.76
C ARG A 294 18.01 57.24 -9.50
N ILE A 295 18.80 58.19 -9.03
CA ILE A 295 20.18 58.39 -9.43
C ILE A 295 21.07 58.19 -8.19
N SER A 296 22.16 57.45 -8.36
CA SER A 296 23.22 57.30 -7.35
C SER A 296 24.58 57.49 -7.99
N GLY A 297 25.35 58.45 -7.48
CA GLY A 297 26.54 58.94 -8.18
C GLY A 297 26.14 59.71 -9.44
N CYS A 298 26.89 59.53 -10.52
CA CYS A 298 26.66 60.20 -11.81
C CYS A 298 26.65 61.74 -11.70
N GLU A 299 27.38 62.31 -10.73
CA GLU A 299 27.61 63.75 -10.69
C GLU A 299 28.55 64.16 -11.83
N THR A 300 28.32 65.34 -12.37
CA THR A 300 29.15 65.92 -13.42
C THR A 300 30.15 66.91 -12.85
N VAL A 301 31.31 66.96 -13.49
CA VAL A 301 32.37 67.92 -13.19
C VAL A 301 32.80 68.59 -14.49
N PHE A 302 32.97 69.90 -14.45
CA PHE A 302 33.59 70.65 -15.54
C PHE A 302 35.05 70.19 -15.72
N VAL A 303 35.47 69.97 -16.98
CA VAL A 303 36.86 69.60 -17.29
C VAL A 303 37.53 70.64 -18.17
N THR A 304 36.88 70.99 -19.28
CA THR A 304 37.34 72.04 -20.20
C THR A 304 36.15 72.82 -20.72
N ASN A 305 36.41 73.87 -21.50
CA ASN A 305 35.39 74.70 -22.13
C ASN A 305 34.38 73.94 -23.00
N THR A 306 34.67 72.70 -23.42
CA THR A 306 33.74 71.89 -24.22
C THR A 306 33.48 70.51 -23.63
N THR A 307 34.13 70.12 -22.53
CA THR A 307 34.05 68.76 -21.98
C THR A 307 33.63 68.74 -20.53
N ILE A 308 32.77 67.79 -20.19
CA ILE A 308 32.41 67.43 -18.82
C ILE A 308 32.86 66.00 -18.53
N GLN A 309 33.10 65.68 -17.27
CA GLN A 309 33.24 64.30 -16.81
C GLN A 309 32.00 63.89 -16.03
N MET A 310 31.42 62.76 -16.41
CA MET A 310 30.39 62.05 -15.66
C MET A 310 31.05 61.04 -14.73
N LYS A 311 30.84 61.12 -13.42
CA LYS A 311 31.35 60.12 -12.47
C LYS A 311 30.67 58.76 -12.65
N ALA A 312 31.34 57.71 -12.17
CA ALA A 312 30.75 56.38 -12.07
C ALA A 312 29.51 56.39 -11.17
N GLY A 313 28.61 55.45 -11.38
CA GLY A 313 27.36 55.37 -10.63
C GLY A 313 26.33 54.52 -11.34
N TRP A 314 25.07 54.69 -10.99
CA TRP A 314 23.96 54.04 -11.66
C TRP A 314 22.72 54.91 -11.65
N VAL A 315 21.89 54.69 -12.65
CA VAL A 315 20.55 55.26 -12.72
C VAL A 315 19.52 54.15 -12.76
N PHE A 316 18.34 54.47 -12.25
CA PHE A 316 17.16 53.65 -12.36
C PHE A 316 16.05 54.54 -12.90
N PHE A 317 15.62 54.25 -14.13
CA PHE A 317 14.61 55.04 -14.84
C PHE A 317 13.79 54.10 -15.72
N LYS A 318 12.49 54.38 -15.86
CA LYS A 318 11.59 53.58 -16.72
C LYS A 318 11.66 52.07 -16.43
N GLY A 319 11.77 51.69 -15.16
CA GLY A 319 11.88 50.28 -14.74
C GLY A 319 13.24 49.64 -15.01
N LYS A 320 14.26 50.36 -15.48
CA LYS A 320 15.55 49.78 -15.90
C LYS A 320 16.71 50.39 -15.13
N ARG A 321 17.56 49.52 -14.57
CA ARG A 321 18.87 49.92 -14.01
C ARG A 321 19.91 49.98 -15.11
N THR A 322 20.68 51.06 -15.14
CA THR A 322 21.85 51.22 -16.02
C THR A 322 23.04 51.62 -15.16
N THR A 323 24.11 50.83 -15.23
CA THR A 323 25.33 51.03 -14.45
C THR A 323 26.42 51.65 -15.31
N PHE A 324 27.10 52.66 -14.76
CA PHE A 324 28.23 53.35 -15.34
C PHE A 324 29.47 53.00 -14.51
N GLY A 325 30.16 51.94 -14.90
CA GLY A 325 31.26 51.36 -14.11
C GLY A 325 32.52 52.22 -13.99
N ALA A 326 32.67 53.23 -14.85
CA ALA A 326 33.80 54.15 -14.86
C ALA A 326 33.35 55.57 -15.20
N ALA A 327 34.16 56.56 -14.84
CA ALA A 327 33.90 57.94 -15.21
C ALA A 327 34.11 58.14 -16.72
N LEU A 328 33.20 58.87 -17.38
CA LEU A 328 33.25 59.17 -18.81
C LEU A 328 33.43 60.66 -19.03
N THR A 329 34.57 61.06 -19.60
CA THR A 329 34.76 62.43 -20.13
C THR A 329 34.12 62.51 -21.50
N LYS A 330 33.21 63.46 -21.70
CA LYS A 330 32.38 63.58 -22.91
C LYS A 330 32.42 65.01 -23.43
N ASN A 331 32.31 65.19 -24.75
CA ASN A 331 32.45 66.48 -25.43
C ASN A 331 31.10 67.05 -25.88
N LEU A 332 30.70 68.20 -25.34
CA LEU A 332 29.48 68.92 -25.71
C LEU A 332 29.58 69.64 -27.06
N ALA A 333 30.77 69.73 -27.67
CA ALA A 333 30.95 70.31 -29.00
C ALA A 333 30.77 69.31 -30.15
N ALA A 334 30.41 68.05 -29.87
CA ALA A 334 30.22 67.00 -30.86
C ALA A 334 28.92 66.21 -30.62
N THR A 335 28.37 65.65 -31.70
CA THR A 335 27.19 64.76 -31.65
C THR A 335 27.50 63.44 -30.97
N PHE A 336 26.46 62.82 -30.42
CA PHE A 336 26.56 61.62 -29.60
C PHE A 336 27.43 60.55 -30.25
N THR A 337 28.45 60.11 -29.51
CA THR A 337 29.26 58.93 -29.84
C THR A 337 29.51 58.21 -28.54
N ALA A 338 29.28 56.90 -28.51
CA ALA A 338 29.39 56.14 -27.27
C ALA A 338 30.84 56.04 -26.77
N GLY A 339 31.02 55.94 -25.45
CA GLY A 339 32.31 55.81 -24.77
C GLY A 339 32.96 57.13 -24.35
N ALA A 340 34.13 57.00 -23.73
CA ALA A 340 34.96 58.13 -23.30
C ALA A 340 35.47 58.93 -24.51
N ALA A 341 35.64 60.23 -24.33
CA ALA A 341 35.94 61.23 -25.37
C ALA A 341 34.89 61.35 -26.49
N GLY A 342 33.79 60.59 -26.43
CA GLY A 342 32.68 60.70 -27.37
C GLY A 342 31.89 61.99 -27.20
N GLY A 343 31.19 62.40 -28.27
CA GLY A 343 30.30 63.56 -28.22
C GLY A 343 29.07 63.33 -27.36
N LEU A 344 28.46 64.42 -26.92
CA LEU A 344 27.27 64.43 -26.06
C LEU A 344 26.00 64.82 -26.81
N LEU A 345 26.06 65.63 -27.86
CA LEU A 345 24.85 66.27 -28.40
C LEU A 345 23.93 65.26 -29.10
N ASP A 346 22.65 65.29 -28.76
CA ASP A 346 21.62 64.52 -29.48
C ASP A 346 21.54 64.95 -30.96
N THR A 347 21.77 66.24 -31.24
CA THR A 347 21.81 66.80 -32.58
C THR A 347 22.60 68.11 -32.65
N GLY A 348 22.94 68.53 -33.86
CA GLY A 348 23.49 69.86 -34.14
C GLY A 348 24.87 70.14 -33.50
N ALA A 349 25.09 71.41 -33.16
CA ALA A 349 26.32 71.91 -32.57
C ALA A 349 26.04 72.71 -31.28
N MET A 350 27.07 72.89 -30.44
CA MET A 350 26.95 73.65 -29.20
C MET A 350 26.61 75.11 -29.48
N ALA A 351 25.54 75.60 -28.83
CA ALA A 351 25.03 76.95 -29.01
C ALA A 351 25.24 77.83 -27.76
N ALA A 352 25.28 79.14 -28.00
CA ALA A 352 25.53 80.15 -26.99
C ALA A 352 24.33 80.34 -26.05
N SER A 353 24.62 80.57 -24.77
CA SER A 353 23.61 80.92 -23.76
C SER A 353 22.45 79.92 -23.69
N LYS A 354 22.76 78.62 -23.73
CA LYS A 354 21.78 77.52 -23.69
C LYS A 354 21.88 76.70 -22.42
N THR A 355 20.76 76.06 -22.11
CA THR A 355 20.62 75.01 -21.11
C THR A 355 20.59 73.67 -21.83
N TYR A 356 21.62 72.86 -21.62
CA TYR A 356 21.67 71.49 -22.10
C TYR A 356 21.34 70.54 -20.96
N PHE A 357 20.30 69.74 -21.14
CA PHE A 357 19.91 68.69 -20.21
C PHE A 357 20.65 67.41 -20.58
N VAL A 358 21.34 66.84 -19.60
CA VAL A 358 22.05 65.59 -19.79
C VAL A 358 21.19 64.44 -19.32
N HIS A 359 20.94 63.50 -20.22
CA HIS A 359 20.12 62.32 -20.04
C HIS A 359 21.00 61.07 -20.03
N ALA A 360 20.63 60.11 -19.20
CA ALA A 360 21.17 58.76 -19.29
C ALA A 360 20.59 58.06 -20.52
N VAL A 361 21.44 57.36 -21.26
CA VAL A 361 21.03 56.47 -22.36
C VAL A 361 21.50 55.05 -22.08
N ARG A 362 20.73 54.06 -22.54
CA ARG A 362 21.03 52.64 -22.40
C ARG A 362 21.04 51.97 -23.77
N ASN A 363 22.08 51.20 -24.06
CA ASN A 363 22.15 50.43 -25.29
C ASN A 363 21.12 49.29 -25.26
N LEU A 364 20.31 49.16 -26.31
CA LEU A 364 19.21 48.21 -26.36
C LEU A 364 19.67 46.75 -26.41
N THR A 365 20.86 46.49 -26.96
CA THR A 365 21.40 45.14 -27.14
C THR A 365 22.26 44.71 -25.95
N THR A 366 23.17 45.58 -25.51
CA THR A 366 24.18 45.24 -24.49
C THR A 366 23.80 45.67 -23.09
N GLY A 367 22.83 46.59 -22.94
CA GLY A 367 22.49 47.20 -21.65
C GLY A 367 23.53 48.21 -21.14
N ALA A 368 24.60 48.48 -21.89
CA ALA A 368 25.63 49.45 -21.52
C ALA A 368 25.06 50.88 -21.42
N GLY A 369 25.53 51.65 -20.45
CA GLY A 369 25.10 53.04 -20.23
C GLY A 369 26.01 54.06 -20.91
N ASP A 370 25.42 55.15 -21.40
CA ASP A 370 26.11 56.37 -21.82
C ASP A 370 25.27 57.63 -21.55
N TRP A 371 25.70 58.78 -22.05
CA TRP A 371 25.15 60.10 -21.76
C TRP A 371 24.92 60.91 -23.04
N VAL A 372 23.76 61.54 -23.13
CA VAL A 372 23.42 62.47 -24.21
C VAL A 372 22.95 63.80 -23.64
N ALA A 373 23.38 64.92 -24.23
CA ALA A 373 22.91 66.25 -23.94
C ALA A 373 21.92 66.69 -25.01
N SER A 374 20.81 67.28 -24.57
CA SER A 374 19.78 67.83 -25.43
C SER A 374 19.31 69.19 -24.92
N LEU A 375 18.70 69.98 -25.79
CA LEU A 375 17.96 71.17 -25.37
C LEU A 375 16.59 70.83 -24.76
N GLN A 376 16.19 69.55 -24.79
CA GLN A 376 14.92 69.08 -24.24
C GLN A 376 15.11 68.53 -22.82
N SER A 377 14.31 69.03 -21.86
CA SER A 377 14.30 68.54 -20.49
C SER A 377 13.52 67.23 -20.34
N ASP A 378 12.54 67.00 -21.22
CA ASP A 378 11.77 65.76 -21.29
C ASP A 378 12.55 64.71 -22.10
N PRO A 379 12.89 63.55 -21.52
CA PRO A 379 13.60 62.48 -22.23
C PRO A 379 12.82 61.94 -23.44
N ALA A 380 11.49 62.08 -23.50
CA ALA A 380 10.69 61.64 -24.64
C ALA A 380 10.84 62.56 -25.87
N LEU A 381 11.34 63.78 -25.69
CA LEU A 381 11.50 64.77 -26.77
C LEU A 381 12.95 64.86 -27.30
N VAL A 382 13.89 64.12 -26.70
CA VAL A 382 15.29 64.08 -27.13
C VAL A 382 15.40 63.55 -28.56
N ASN A 383 16.24 64.20 -29.38
CA ASN A 383 16.39 63.81 -30.78
C ASN A 383 17.12 62.47 -30.92
N MET A 384 16.49 61.50 -31.59
CA MET A 384 17.02 60.15 -31.71
C MET A 384 17.95 59.93 -32.92
N THR A 385 18.17 60.93 -33.79
CA THR A 385 18.94 60.76 -35.05
C THR A 385 20.34 60.18 -34.82
N ASN A 386 21.05 60.61 -33.78
CA ASN A 386 22.40 60.12 -33.46
C ASN A 386 22.40 59.01 -32.38
N LEU A 387 21.23 58.50 -31.99
CA LEU A 387 21.05 57.56 -30.87
C LEU A 387 20.50 56.19 -31.34
N THR A 388 20.69 55.82 -32.60
CA THR A 388 20.25 54.52 -33.13
C THR A 388 20.81 53.36 -32.29
N GLY A 389 19.93 52.49 -31.79
CA GLY A 389 20.30 51.37 -30.91
C GLY A 389 20.37 51.72 -29.42
N TRP A 390 20.02 52.96 -29.04
CA TRP A 390 19.99 53.43 -27.66
C TRP A 390 18.57 53.87 -27.27
N GLU A 391 18.24 53.73 -25.99
CA GLU A 391 17.04 54.33 -25.39
C GLU A 391 17.44 55.48 -24.46
N VAL A 392 16.71 56.60 -24.55
CA VAL A 392 16.85 57.71 -23.59
C VAL A 392 16.02 57.38 -22.36
N GLN A 393 16.68 57.35 -21.21
CA GLN A 393 16.07 56.96 -19.95
C GLN A 393 15.47 58.16 -19.23
N GLY A 394 16.30 58.94 -18.54
CA GLY A 394 15.86 60.07 -17.73
C GLY A 394 16.95 61.12 -17.57
N ARG A 395 16.52 62.32 -17.18
CA ARG A 395 17.38 63.48 -16.98
C ARG A 395 18.20 63.30 -15.71
N VAL A 396 19.51 63.45 -15.86
CA VAL A 396 20.47 63.35 -14.77
C VAL A 396 21.08 64.71 -14.46
N ASN A 397 21.27 65.58 -15.44
CA ASN A 397 21.99 66.83 -15.18
C ASN A 397 21.60 68.01 -16.06
N VAL A 398 22.25 69.14 -15.79
CA VAL A 398 22.22 70.34 -16.61
C VAL A 398 23.64 70.84 -16.85
N VAL A 399 23.90 71.31 -18.07
CA VAL A 399 25.11 72.02 -18.47
C VAL A 399 24.70 73.35 -19.08
N LEU A 400 25.31 74.44 -18.61
CA LEU A 400 25.01 75.79 -19.08
C LEU A 400 26.14 76.31 -19.95
N THR A 401 25.82 76.96 -21.07
CA THR A 401 26.81 77.57 -21.95
C THR A 401 26.85 79.10 -21.81
N THR A 402 28.01 79.69 -22.06
CA THR A 402 28.23 81.14 -22.13
C THR A 402 27.79 81.70 -23.49
N SER A 403 27.81 83.03 -23.65
CA SER A 403 27.63 83.70 -24.94
C SER A 403 28.69 83.32 -25.99
N GLY A 404 29.89 82.91 -25.56
CA GLY A 404 30.99 82.49 -26.44
C GLY A 404 31.04 81.01 -26.82
N ASN A 405 29.94 80.26 -26.67
CA ASN A 405 29.91 78.80 -26.89
C ASN A 405 30.93 78.03 -26.03
N LEU A 406 31.00 78.31 -24.74
CA LEU A 406 31.84 77.58 -23.78
C LEU A 406 30.96 77.09 -22.64
N ILE A 407 31.29 75.93 -22.06
CA ILE A 407 30.66 75.44 -20.84
C ILE A 407 31.02 76.38 -19.69
N ARG A 408 30.02 76.81 -18.93
CA ARG A 408 30.24 77.56 -17.69
C ARG A 408 30.89 76.66 -16.65
N PRO A 409 32.03 77.02 -16.05
CA PRO A 409 32.67 76.19 -15.03
C PRO A 409 31.79 75.99 -13.80
N TYR A 410 31.71 74.74 -13.33
CA TYR A 410 30.90 74.36 -12.17
C TYR A 410 31.44 73.11 -11.49
N THR A 411 30.98 72.90 -10.26
CA THR A 411 31.09 71.64 -9.52
C THR A 411 29.70 71.22 -9.07
N GLN A 412 29.35 69.95 -9.29
CA GLN A 412 28.11 69.40 -8.77
C GLN A 412 28.37 68.51 -7.55
N ASP A 413 27.50 68.64 -6.56
CA ASP A 413 27.40 67.73 -5.43
C ASP A 413 25.94 67.35 -5.21
N GLY A 414 25.58 66.10 -5.46
CA GLY A 414 24.17 65.68 -5.48
C GLY A 414 23.34 66.50 -6.48
N ASN A 415 22.29 67.16 -5.99
CA ASN A 415 21.45 68.05 -6.81
C ASN A 415 21.94 69.50 -6.82
N GLU A 416 22.95 69.84 -6.03
CA GLU A 416 23.50 71.18 -5.95
C GLU A 416 24.48 71.41 -7.11
N TYR A 417 24.16 72.38 -7.97
CA TYR A 417 25.04 72.92 -9.00
C TYR A 417 25.67 74.20 -8.46
N ARG A 418 26.98 74.17 -8.19
CA ARG A 418 27.74 75.33 -7.74
C ARG A 418 28.58 75.87 -8.89
N ALA A 419 28.29 77.08 -9.32
CA ALA A 419 29.12 77.72 -10.33
C ALA A 419 30.48 78.09 -9.73
N SER A 420 31.55 77.96 -10.52
CA SER A 420 32.88 78.34 -10.04
C SER A 420 33.05 79.85 -9.93
N ASN A 421 32.29 80.62 -10.70
CA ASN A 421 32.33 82.08 -10.72
C ASN A 421 30.91 82.64 -10.55
N THR A 422 30.78 83.66 -9.71
CA THR A 422 29.57 84.47 -9.60
C THR A 422 29.32 85.26 -10.88
N VAL A 423 28.07 85.30 -11.35
CA VAL A 423 27.69 86.05 -12.56
C VAL A 423 26.73 87.17 -12.17
N SER A 424 27.02 88.40 -12.60
CA SER A 424 26.07 89.50 -12.54
C SER A 424 25.03 89.33 -13.63
N GLU A 425 23.82 88.95 -13.24
CA GLU A 425 22.71 88.66 -14.15
C GLU A 425 21.92 89.90 -14.52
N ILE A 426 21.72 90.79 -13.54
CA ILE A 426 21.03 92.08 -13.71
C ILE A 426 21.87 93.13 -13.01
N SER A 427 22.17 94.24 -13.68
CA SER A 427 22.93 95.35 -13.11
C SER A 427 22.48 96.66 -13.72
N ALA A 428 21.87 97.53 -12.92
CA ALA A 428 21.43 98.87 -13.35
C ALA A 428 21.18 99.79 -12.15
N SER A 429 20.88 101.06 -12.41
CA SER A 429 20.42 102.02 -11.39
C SER A 429 18.96 101.83 -10.96
N GLY A 430 18.26 100.85 -11.56
CA GLY A 430 16.87 100.48 -11.26
C GLY A 430 16.24 99.75 -12.46
N TRP A 431 15.18 98.98 -12.21
CA TRP A 431 14.38 98.34 -13.26
C TRP A 431 12.93 98.11 -12.81
N ALA A 432 12.01 98.22 -13.76
CA ALA A 432 10.60 97.88 -13.54
C ALA A 432 10.44 96.37 -13.28
N ALA A 433 9.35 95.97 -12.64
CA ALA A 433 9.05 94.58 -12.40
C ALA A 433 8.95 93.82 -13.73
N ALA A 434 9.92 92.93 -13.99
CA ALA A 434 10.03 92.17 -15.23
C ALA A 434 10.51 90.75 -14.97
N ASP A 435 10.25 89.86 -15.92
CA ASP A 435 10.74 88.48 -15.89
C ASP A 435 12.14 88.42 -16.52
N PHE A 436 13.07 87.76 -15.84
CA PHE A 436 14.46 87.61 -16.26
C PHE A 436 14.83 86.13 -16.33
N GLN A 437 15.38 85.71 -17.47
CA GLN A 437 16.09 84.44 -17.58
C GLN A 437 17.54 84.67 -17.16
N LEU A 438 17.89 84.21 -15.97
CA LEU A 438 19.26 84.30 -15.48
C LEU A 438 20.13 83.29 -16.25
N THR A 439 21.32 83.72 -16.67
CA THR A 439 22.21 82.97 -17.56
C THR A 439 22.94 81.81 -16.89
N GLN A 440 23.02 81.81 -15.56
CA GLN A 440 23.56 80.73 -14.74
C GLN A 440 22.47 79.87 -14.09
N ILE A 441 21.20 80.12 -14.41
CA ILE A 441 20.07 79.31 -13.95
C ILE A 441 19.45 78.59 -15.16
N PRO A 442 19.11 77.29 -15.06
CA PRO A 442 18.56 76.53 -16.17
C PRO A 442 17.25 77.13 -16.70
N ALA A 443 17.16 77.30 -18.01
CA ALA A 443 15.90 77.59 -18.69
C ALA A 443 15.14 76.28 -18.94
N GLY A 444 13.81 76.29 -18.85
CA GLY A 444 12.95 75.15 -19.17
C GLY A 444 12.71 74.14 -18.04
N ILE A 445 13.24 74.39 -16.84
CA ILE A 445 12.91 73.65 -15.62
C ILE A 445 12.83 74.60 -14.42
N SER A 446 12.12 74.17 -13.37
CA SER A 446 12.10 74.87 -12.09
C SER A 446 13.24 74.37 -11.21
N THR A 447 14.04 75.29 -10.69
CA THR A 447 15.16 75.03 -9.78
C THR A 447 15.11 75.98 -8.60
N GLU A 448 15.83 75.67 -7.53
CA GLU A 448 16.07 76.63 -6.47
C GLU A 448 17.34 77.41 -6.79
N ALA A 449 17.20 78.61 -7.35
CA ALA A 449 18.30 79.49 -7.70
C ALA A 449 18.96 80.08 -6.46
N TYR A 450 20.29 80.11 -6.46
CA TYR A 450 21.09 80.75 -5.42
C TYR A 450 21.49 82.12 -5.91
N LEU A 451 20.92 83.13 -5.27
CA LEU A 451 21.04 84.52 -5.66
C LEU A 451 21.80 85.31 -4.59
N MET A 452 22.53 86.33 -5.04
CA MET A 452 23.03 87.39 -4.19
C MET A 452 22.46 88.72 -4.68
N LEU A 453 21.66 89.35 -3.85
CA LEU A 453 21.11 90.68 -4.10
C LEU A 453 22.07 91.71 -3.52
N ILE A 454 22.42 92.70 -4.32
CA ILE A 454 23.31 93.80 -3.94
C ILE A 454 22.55 95.09 -4.11
N ASN A 455 22.56 95.91 -3.07
CA ASN A 455 21.91 97.21 -3.04
C ASN A 455 22.91 98.25 -2.53
N GLY A 456 23.47 99.01 -3.47
CA GLY A 456 24.39 100.12 -3.23
C GLY A 456 23.62 101.43 -3.25
N GLN A 457 23.67 102.18 -2.17
CA GLN A 457 23.03 103.49 -2.06
C GLN A 457 24.08 104.57 -1.85
N ASN A 458 23.94 105.70 -2.55
CA ASN A 458 24.80 106.87 -2.37
C ASN A 458 24.42 107.61 -1.07
N ASN A 459 25.20 108.63 -0.69
CA ASN A 459 24.89 109.50 0.46
C ASN A 459 23.43 109.97 0.43
N ASN A 460 22.77 109.95 1.59
CA ASN A 460 21.37 110.36 1.78
C ASN A 460 20.39 109.72 0.78
N SER A 461 20.58 108.44 0.48
CA SER A 461 19.76 107.70 -0.49
C SER A 461 19.12 106.46 0.14
N ALA A 462 17.99 106.04 -0.43
CA ALA A 462 17.28 104.84 -0.02
C ALA A 462 16.71 104.11 -1.23
N GLY A 463 16.74 102.79 -1.18
CA GLY A 463 16.32 101.95 -2.29
C GLY A 463 16.12 100.49 -1.92
N VAL A 464 15.52 99.73 -2.83
CA VAL A 464 15.16 98.33 -2.62
C VAL A 464 15.32 97.53 -3.90
N VAL A 465 15.75 96.27 -3.74
CA VAL A 465 15.73 95.25 -4.79
C VAL A 465 14.94 94.04 -4.31
N PHE A 466 14.14 93.48 -5.22
CA PHE A 466 13.24 92.37 -4.99
C PHE A 466 13.49 91.23 -5.98
N ALA A 467 13.24 90.00 -5.53
CA ALA A 467 13.15 88.83 -6.39
C ALA A 467 11.97 87.93 -5.97
N TRP A 468 11.20 87.48 -6.94
CA TRP A 468 10.00 86.66 -6.78
C TRP A 468 10.02 85.45 -7.71
N THR A 469 9.32 84.39 -7.28
CA THR A 469 8.99 83.25 -8.15
C THR A 469 8.01 83.68 -9.23
N ASP A 470 6.88 84.29 -8.89
CA ASP A 470 5.73 84.46 -9.78
C ASP A 470 5.04 85.83 -9.78
N ASN A 471 4.68 86.42 -8.63
CA ASN A 471 3.83 87.63 -8.61
C ASN A 471 4.44 88.84 -7.86
N ASN A 472 4.18 90.06 -8.37
CA ASN A 472 4.56 91.36 -7.77
C ASN A 472 3.51 91.89 -6.76
N ALA A 473 2.46 91.11 -6.45
CA ALA A 473 1.34 91.53 -5.60
C ALA A 473 1.35 90.92 -4.19
N GLY A 474 2.41 90.18 -3.82
CA GLY A 474 2.59 89.55 -2.49
C GLY A 474 3.97 89.84 -1.89
N PRO A 475 4.24 89.41 -0.64
CA PRO A 475 5.56 89.58 -0.04
C PRO A 475 6.62 88.96 -0.94
N ALA A 476 7.70 89.71 -1.18
CA ALA A 476 8.78 89.21 -2.00
C ALA A 476 9.42 87.98 -1.37
N THR A 477 9.73 86.99 -2.21
CA THR A 477 10.42 85.79 -1.74
C THR A 477 11.80 86.16 -1.20
N VAL A 478 12.44 87.16 -1.84
CA VAL A 478 13.65 87.78 -1.33
C VAL A 478 13.60 89.29 -1.55
N GLN A 479 13.98 90.07 -0.55
CA GLN A 479 14.03 91.53 -0.59
C GLN A 479 15.28 92.04 0.13
N LEU A 480 15.92 93.08 -0.41
CA LEU A 480 16.97 93.84 0.25
C LEU A 480 16.70 95.34 0.14
N SER A 481 16.35 95.95 1.27
CA SER A 481 16.13 97.39 1.39
C SER A 481 17.31 98.04 2.14
N VAL A 482 17.79 99.17 1.62
CA VAL A 482 18.91 99.92 2.18
C VAL A 482 18.51 101.39 2.27
N ASN A 483 18.73 102.01 3.42
CA ASN A 483 18.55 103.44 3.65
C ASN A 483 19.76 103.94 4.44
N VAL A 484 20.48 104.91 3.88
CA VAL A 484 21.80 105.30 4.38
C VAL A 484 21.98 106.82 4.36
N VAL A 485 22.72 107.30 5.36
CA VAL A 485 23.19 108.70 5.40
C VAL A 485 24.48 108.87 4.59
N SER A 486 25.36 107.86 4.62
CA SER A 486 26.61 107.82 3.85
C SER A 486 26.63 106.62 2.91
N SER A 487 27.33 106.74 1.77
CA SER A 487 27.36 105.72 0.73
C SER A 487 27.73 104.35 1.30
N HIS A 488 26.90 103.36 1.04
CA HIS A 488 27.07 102.00 1.56
C HIS A 488 26.47 100.97 0.59
N GLU A 489 27.06 99.78 0.58
CA GLU A 489 26.58 98.64 -0.19
C GLU A 489 26.26 97.48 0.75
N ALA A 490 25.01 97.04 0.74
CA ALA A 490 24.59 95.83 1.43
C ALA A 490 24.42 94.67 0.45
N ARG A 491 24.65 93.46 0.94
CA ARG A 491 24.46 92.22 0.18
C ARG A 491 23.70 91.19 1.02
N ILE A 492 22.80 90.45 0.39
CA ILE A 492 22.14 89.30 1.01
C ILE A 492 22.16 88.11 0.05
N GLY A 493 22.58 86.96 0.56
CA GLY A 493 22.44 85.68 -0.14
C GLY A 493 21.07 85.07 0.15
N ALA A 494 20.42 84.54 -0.88
CA ALA A 494 19.11 83.93 -0.73
C ALA A 494 18.86 82.83 -1.76
N LYS A 495 17.91 81.97 -1.43
CA LYS A 495 17.44 80.89 -2.28
C LYS A 495 16.04 81.25 -2.79
N LEU A 496 15.84 81.13 -4.10
CA LEU A 496 14.58 81.46 -4.76
C LEU A 496 14.19 80.34 -5.71
N ARG A 497 12.97 79.81 -5.60
CA ARG A 497 12.46 78.88 -6.60
C ARG A 497 12.15 79.63 -7.90
N THR A 498 12.65 79.15 -9.03
CA THR A 498 12.29 79.68 -10.35
C THR A 498 10.98 79.09 -10.83
N ARG A 499 10.33 79.73 -11.81
CA ARG A 499 9.13 79.14 -12.44
C ARG A 499 9.47 77.85 -13.18
N SER A 500 8.46 77.11 -13.63
CA SER A 500 8.63 75.93 -14.50
C SER A 500 9.45 76.23 -15.77
N THR A 501 9.48 77.48 -16.22
CA THR A 501 10.26 77.93 -17.37
C THR A 501 11.70 78.35 -17.03
N GLY A 502 12.10 78.38 -15.76
CA GLY A 502 13.44 78.78 -15.32
C GLY A 502 13.63 80.27 -15.04
N VAL A 503 12.63 81.11 -15.29
CA VAL A 503 12.69 82.56 -15.06
C VAL A 503 12.39 82.93 -13.61
N ILE A 504 12.89 84.10 -13.19
CA ILE A 504 12.47 84.79 -11.97
C ILE A 504 11.84 86.14 -12.35
N ARG A 505 11.07 86.73 -11.45
CA ARG A 505 10.66 88.14 -11.56
C ARG A 505 11.50 88.99 -10.62
N SER A 506 11.94 90.16 -11.08
CA SER A 506 12.71 91.09 -10.25
C SER A 506 12.32 92.54 -10.51
N GLN A 507 12.49 93.38 -9.49
CA GLN A 507 12.32 94.83 -9.54
C GLN A 507 13.40 95.48 -8.69
N ALA A 508 13.91 96.63 -9.12
CA ALA A 508 14.72 97.49 -8.26
C ALA A 508 14.30 98.95 -8.41
N SER A 509 14.15 99.64 -7.30
CA SER A 509 13.75 101.04 -7.27
C SER A 509 14.43 101.81 -6.15
N THR A 510 14.81 103.04 -6.47
CA THR A 510 15.30 104.03 -5.52
C THR A 510 14.12 104.88 -5.08
N SER A 511 13.86 104.93 -3.78
CA SER A 511 12.79 105.76 -3.21
C SER A 511 13.24 107.19 -2.98
N VAL A 512 14.51 107.41 -2.63
CA VAL A 512 15.13 108.72 -2.43
C VAL A 512 16.58 108.70 -2.93
N GLY A 513 17.01 109.75 -3.64
CA GLY A 513 18.40 109.91 -4.07
C GLY A 513 18.78 109.03 -5.26
N SER A 514 19.95 108.37 -5.19
CA SER A 514 20.47 107.51 -6.27
C SER A 514 21.20 106.28 -5.74
N GLY A 515 21.20 105.21 -6.52
CA GLY A 515 21.82 103.95 -6.13
C GLY A 515 22.05 103.02 -7.32
N SER A 516 22.65 101.87 -7.04
CA SER A 516 22.93 100.79 -7.98
C SER A 516 22.47 99.46 -7.40
N TYR A 517 21.90 98.62 -8.25
CA TYR A 517 21.38 97.33 -7.84
C TYR A 517 21.97 96.25 -8.73
N VAL A 518 22.34 95.12 -8.13
CA VAL A 518 22.82 93.95 -8.85
C VAL A 518 22.11 92.70 -8.34
N VAL A 519 21.66 91.86 -9.25
CA VAL A 519 21.27 90.47 -8.95
C VAL A 519 22.36 89.57 -9.51
N GLN A 520 23.01 88.83 -8.64
CA GLN A 520 24.01 87.84 -9.03
C GLN A 520 23.48 86.43 -8.82
N SER A 521 23.93 85.51 -9.65
CA SER A 521 23.73 84.06 -9.49
C SER A 521 25.05 83.40 -9.09
N VAL A 522 24.95 82.36 -8.26
CA VAL A 522 26.12 81.57 -7.80
C VAL A 522 25.92 80.06 -7.97
N GLY A 523 24.73 79.62 -8.38
CA GLY A 523 24.38 78.22 -8.53
C GLY A 523 22.88 77.98 -8.41
N PHE A 524 22.50 76.70 -8.34
CA PHE A 524 21.12 76.29 -8.13
C PHE A 524 21.05 74.86 -7.56
N ASN A 525 19.92 74.51 -6.94
CA ASN A 525 19.58 73.12 -6.62
C ASN A 525 18.52 72.59 -7.59
N ASP A 526 18.87 71.51 -8.27
CA ASP A 526 17.98 70.78 -9.18
C ASP A 526 17.22 69.69 -8.42
N TYR A 527 16.22 70.09 -7.65
CA TYR A 527 15.39 69.16 -6.87
C TYR A 527 14.50 68.25 -7.73
N GLN A 528 14.43 68.47 -9.03
CA GLN A 528 13.65 67.64 -9.95
C GLN A 528 14.41 66.36 -10.37
N ALA A 529 15.73 66.30 -10.17
CA ALA A 529 16.49 65.08 -10.39
C ALA A 529 16.39 64.14 -9.17
N PRO A 530 16.04 62.85 -9.33
CA PRO A 530 15.78 61.93 -8.22
C PRO A 530 17.09 61.38 -7.60
N ARG A 531 17.96 62.26 -7.07
CA ARG A 531 19.19 61.87 -6.36
C ARG A 531 18.97 61.73 -4.86
N ARG A 532 19.63 60.73 -4.26
CA ARG A 532 19.63 60.47 -2.80
C ARG A 532 20.14 61.64 -1.95
N ASN A 533 21.00 62.51 -2.51
CA ASN A 533 21.71 63.53 -1.74
C ASN A 533 21.20 64.96 -1.99
N GLY A 534 20.04 65.14 -2.62
CA GLY A 534 19.55 66.46 -3.07
C GLY A 534 18.43 67.10 -2.26
N ALA A 535 17.92 66.41 -1.26
CA ALA A 535 17.02 66.97 -0.25
C ALA A 535 17.44 66.39 1.09
N SER A 536 17.77 67.27 2.03
CA SER A 536 17.57 67.00 3.45
C SER A 536 16.22 66.28 3.62
N ALA A 537 16.24 65.18 4.39
CA ALA A 537 15.02 64.60 4.94
C ALA A 537 14.15 65.66 5.62
#